data_AF-A0A8T6WC35-F1
#
_entry.id   AF-A0A8T6WC35-F1
#
_cell.length_a   1.000
_cell.length_b   1.000
_cell.length_c   1.000
_cell.angle_alpha   90.00
_cell.angle_beta   90.00
_cell.angle_gamma   90.00
#
_symmetry.space_group_name_H-M   'P 1'
#
loop_
_entity.id
_entity.type
_entity.pdbx_description
1 polymer ?
#
loop_
_entity_poly.entity_id
_entity_poly.type
_entity_poly.pdbx_seq_one_letter_code
_entity_poly.pdbx_strand_id
1 'polypeptide(L)' 'DRVLKEIRDGNGPYFLEFLTYRYRGHSMGDPERYRESEEIEKYQENDPIGIYRKYLLKEEITKESDLDEIEQEVEDEIA' A
#
# COMPACT_ATOMS: atom_id res chain seq x y z
N ASP A 1 5.48 2.86 -16.32
CA ASP A 1 6.48 2.39 -17.31
C ASP A 1 7.71 3.27 -17.53
N ARG A 2 7.71 4.58 -17.22
CA ARG A 2 8.84 5.48 -17.53
C ARG A 2 10.21 4.91 -17.15
N VAL A 3 10.44 4.61 -15.87
CA VAL A 3 11.76 4.15 -15.38
C VAL A 3 12.14 2.78 -15.96
N LEU A 4 11.17 1.87 -16.06
CA LEU A 4 11.39 0.54 -16.66
C LEU A 4 11.81 0.65 -18.13
N LYS A 5 11.18 1.54 -18.88
CA LYS A 5 11.53 1.79 -20.28
C LYS A 5 12.95 2.34 -20.40
N GLU A 6 13.31 3.37 -19.64
CA GLU A 6 14.66 3.97 -19.67
C GLU A 6 15.76 2.94 -19.38
N ILE A 7 15.54 2.06 -18.40
CA ILE A 7 16.49 0.97 -18.08
C ILE A 7 16.61 0.00 -19.25
N ARG A 8 15.48 -0.39 -19.87
CA ARG A 8 15.46 -1.33 -21.01
C ARG A 8 16.06 -0.74 -22.29
N ASP A 9 15.93 0.56 -22.48
CA ASP A 9 16.48 1.30 -23.61
C ASP A 9 18.01 1.53 -23.46
N GLY A 10 18.60 1.14 -22.32
CA GLY A 10 20.05 1.19 -22.10
C GLY A 10 20.56 2.49 -21.48
N ASN A 11 19.68 3.33 -20.95
CA ASN A 11 20.04 4.65 -20.39
C ASN A 11 20.65 4.58 -18.98
N GLY A 12 20.96 3.38 -18.50
CA GLY A 12 21.59 3.14 -17.20
C GLY A 12 20.61 2.86 -16.06
N PRO A 13 21.13 2.58 -14.85
CA PRO A 13 20.32 2.24 -13.68
C PRO A 13 19.66 3.47 -13.04
N TYR A 14 18.56 3.25 -12.34
CA TYR A 14 17.88 4.24 -11.52
C TYR A 14 17.89 3.82 -10.06
N PHE A 15 18.05 4.80 -9.16
CA PHE A 15 17.74 4.64 -7.74
C PHE A 15 16.31 5.11 -7.49
N LEU A 16 15.49 4.24 -6.90
CA LEU A 16 14.10 4.55 -6.54
C LEU A 16 13.96 4.45 -5.03
N GLU A 17 13.56 5.56 -4.41
CA GLU A 17 13.19 5.61 -3.00
C GLU A 17 11.67 5.57 -2.88
N PHE A 18 11.17 4.54 -2.20
CA PHE A 18 9.76 4.42 -1.85
C PHE A 18 9.59 4.78 -0.38
N LEU A 19 9.12 5.99 -0.13
CA LEU A 19 8.76 6.43 1.22
C LEU A 19 7.47 5.71 1.63
N THR A 20 7.61 4.77 2.56
CA THR A 20 6.51 3.95 3.06
C THR A 20 6.59 3.82 4.58
N TYR A 21 5.58 3.20 5.18
CA TYR A 21 5.48 3.05 6.63
C TYR A 21 5.14 1.62 7.04
N ARG A 22 5.84 1.11 8.05
CA ARG A 22 5.62 -0.23 8.62
C ARG A 22 4.72 -0.11 9.83
N TYR A 23 3.46 -0.56 9.73
CA TYR A 23 2.51 -0.40 10.84
C TYR A 23 2.89 -1.20 12.08
N ARG A 24 3.31 -2.46 11.92
CA ARG A 24 3.75 -3.30 13.05
C ARG A 24 5.23 -3.08 13.38
N GLY A 25 5.67 -3.60 14.52
CA GLY A 25 7.05 -3.57 14.98
C GLY A 25 8.00 -4.29 14.04
N HIS A 26 9.30 -4.25 14.35
CA HIS A 26 10.33 -4.85 13.52
C HIS A 26 10.16 -6.36 13.37
N SER A 27 9.62 -7.00 14.40
CA SER A 27 9.26 -8.41 14.43
C SER A 27 8.13 -8.62 15.44
N MET A 28 7.66 -9.87 15.55
CA MET A 28 6.58 -10.24 16.49
C MET A 28 6.89 -9.95 17.97
N GLY A 29 8.17 -9.83 18.36
CA GLY A 29 8.58 -9.57 19.74
C GLY A 29 8.94 -8.12 20.04
N ASP A 30 8.84 -7.22 19.05
CA ASP A 30 9.25 -5.83 19.20
C ASP A 30 8.19 -5.02 19.99
N PRO A 31 8.54 -4.40 21.13
CA PRO A 31 7.61 -3.58 21.91
C PRO A 31 7.43 -2.15 21.37
N GLU A 32 8.09 -1.77 20.28
CA GLU A 32 7.87 -0.50 19.55
C GLU A 32 8.14 0.80 20.32
N ARG A 33 8.92 0.75 21.41
CA ARG A 33 9.14 1.89 22.34
C ARG A 33 9.92 3.09 21.75
N TYR A 34 10.23 3.06 20.47
CA TYR A 34 11.04 4.06 19.76
C TYR A 34 10.24 4.96 18.83
N ARG A 35 8.90 4.81 18.83
CA ARG A 35 7.98 5.61 18.03
C ARG A 35 6.69 5.83 18.79
N GLU A 36 5.99 6.90 18.44
CA GLU A 36 4.71 7.26 19.05
C GLU A 36 3.56 6.58 18.31
N SER A 37 2.46 6.29 19.03
CA SER A 37 1.29 5.64 18.42
C SER A 37 0.59 6.56 17.42
N GLU A 38 0.60 7.87 17.69
CA GLU A 38 0.05 8.92 16.83
C GLU A 38 0.76 9.00 15.48
N GLU A 39 2.07 8.68 15.43
CA GLU A 39 2.79 8.60 14.17
C GLU A 39 2.23 7.46 13.31
N ILE A 40 2.01 6.29 13.91
CA ILE A 40 1.48 5.10 13.23
C ILE A 40 0.06 5.38 12.70
N GLU A 41 -0.81 5.94 13.54
CA GLU A 41 -2.19 6.28 13.19
C GLU A 41 -2.24 7.21 11.98
N LYS A 42 -1.41 8.25 11.95
CA LYS A 42 -1.33 9.18 10.81
C LYS A 42 -1.02 8.45 9.49
N TYR A 43 -0.16 7.43 9.50
CA TYR A 43 0.12 6.65 8.30
C TYR A 43 -0.96 5.60 7.99
N GLN A 44 -1.72 5.13 8.99
CA GLN A 44 -2.88 4.26 8.77
C GLN A 44 -4.06 5.01 8.15
N GLU A 45 -4.26 6.28 8.50
CA GLU A 45 -5.26 7.14 7.84
C GLU A 45 -4.94 7.36 6.34
N ASN A 46 -3.67 7.17 5.96
CA ASN A 46 -3.16 7.32 4.60
C ASN A 46 -2.74 5.96 4.02
N ASP A 47 -3.47 4.90 4.34
CA ASP A 47 -3.17 3.56 3.84
C ASP A 47 -3.32 3.48 2.30
N PRO A 48 -2.39 2.81 1.60
CA PRO A 48 -2.41 2.79 0.14
C PRO A 48 -3.60 2.02 -0.45
N ILE A 49 -4.19 1.06 0.29
CA ILE A 49 -5.34 0.27 -0.18
C ILE A 49 -6.59 1.14 -0.18
N GLY A 50 -6.89 1.82 0.92
CA GLY A 50 -8.00 2.75 1.08
C GLY A 50 -7.87 3.96 0.15
N ILE A 51 -6.67 4.50 -0.04
CA ILE A 51 -6.42 5.57 -1.03
C ILE A 51 -6.76 5.10 -2.44
N TYR A 52 -6.29 3.91 -2.84
CA TYR A 52 -6.53 3.40 -4.18
C TYR A 52 -8.00 3.01 -4.40
N ARG A 53 -8.66 2.42 -3.40
CA ARG A 53 -10.11 2.16 -3.39
C ARG A 53 -10.91 3.45 -3.64
N LYS A 54 -10.62 4.52 -2.89
CA LYS A 54 -11.26 5.83 -3.09
C LYS A 54 -11.02 6.38 -4.49
N TYR A 55 -9.81 6.23 -5.02
CA TYR A 55 -9.48 6.63 -6.40
C TYR A 55 -10.31 5.86 -7.43
N LEU A 56 -10.37 4.53 -7.33
CA LEU A 56 -11.11 3.68 -8.26
C LEU A 56 -12.61 4.02 -8.30
N LEU A 57 -13.22 4.26 -7.14
CA LEU A 57 -14.62 4.64 -7.05
C LEU A 57 -14.87 6.05 -7.58
N LYS A 58 -13.97 7.01 -7.26
CA LYS A 58 -14.08 8.39 -7.74
C LYS A 58 -13.97 8.49 -9.26
N GLU A 59 -13.07 7.73 -9.86
CA GLU A 59 -12.87 7.72 -11.31
C GLU A 59 -13.84 6.76 -12.03
N GLU A 60 -14.81 6.19 -11.33
CA GLU A 60 -15.82 5.26 -11.86
C GLU A 60 -15.22 4.05 -12.61
N ILE A 61 -14.01 3.62 -12.21
CA ILE A 61 -13.29 2.49 -12.81
C ILE A 61 -13.93 1.15 -12.42
N THR A 62 -14.54 1.10 -11.23
CA THR A 62 -15.19 -0.09 -10.67
C THR A 62 -16.34 0.31 -9.75
N LYS A 63 -17.15 -0.66 -9.32
CA LYS A 63 -18.19 -0.45 -8.31
C LYS A 63 -17.72 -0.86 -6.92
N GLU A 64 -18.38 -0.30 -5.92
CA GLU A 64 -18.16 -0.66 -4.52
C GLU A 64 -18.38 -2.16 -4.27
N SER A 65 -19.45 -2.72 -4.84
CA SER A 65 -19.77 -4.14 -4.76
C SER A 65 -18.65 -5.05 -5.27
N ASP A 66 -17.99 -4.64 -6.35
CA ASP A 66 -16.96 -5.46 -7.00
C ASP A 66 -15.68 -5.49 -6.13
N LEU A 67 -15.40 -4.40 -5.40
CA LEU A 67 -14.29 -4.34 -4.46
C LEU A 67 -14.59 -5.12 -3.17
N ASP A 68 -15.83 -5.07 -2.70
CA ASP A 68 -16.27 -5.84 -1.53
C ASP A 68 -16.25 -7.35 -1.82
N GLU A 69 -16.60 -7.77 -3.04
CA GLU A 69 -16.51 -9.15 -3.48
C GLU A 69 -15.06 -9.65 -3.47
N ILE A 70 -14.10 -8.85 -3.96
CA ILE A 70 -12.67 -9.19 -3.90
C ILE A 70 -12.19 -9.31 -2.45
N GLU A 71 -12.62 -8.42 -1.56
CA GLU A 71 -12.24 -8.48 -0.14
C GLU A 71 -12.76 -9.78 0.50
N GLN A 72 -14.01 -10.16 0.22
CA GLN A 72 -14.59 -11.41 0.69
C GLN A 72 -13.87 -12.64 0.12
N GLU A 73 -13.54 -12.66 -1.18
CA GLU A 73 -12.79 -13.77 -1.80
C GLU A 73 -11.43 -13.98 -1.13
N VAL A 74 -10.74 -12.90 -0.79
CA VAL A 74 -9.45 -12.97 -0.08
C VAL A 74 -9.62 -13.44 1.37
N GLU A 75 -10.66 -12.99 2.07
CA GLU A 75 -10.97 -13.48 3.41
C GLU A 75 -11.26 -14.99 3.40
N ASP A 76 -12.04 -15.47 2.43
CA ASP A 76 -12.38 -16.88 2.26
C ASP A 76 -11.16 -17.74 1.91
N GLU A 77 -10.17 -17.20 1.17
CA GLU A 77 -8.92 -17.89 0.85
C GLU A 77 -8.00 -18.05 2.08
N ILE A 78 -8.01 -17.07 2.99
CA ILE A 78 -7.13 -17.05 4.17
C ILE A 78 -7.70 -17.84 5.36
N ALA A 79 -9.02 -17.99 5.43
CA ALA A 79 -9.74 -18.68 6.51
C ALA A 79 -9.42 -20.19 6.62
#